data_AF-E2BI51-F1
#
_entry.id   AF-E2BI51-F1
#
_cell.length_a   1.000
_cell.length_b   1.000
_cell.length_c   1.000
_cell.angle_alpha   90.00
_cell.angle_beta   90.00
_cell.angle_gamma   90.00
#
_symmetry.space_group_name_H-M   'P 1'
#
loop_
_entity.id
_entity.type
_entity.pdbx_description
1 polymer ?
#
loop_
_entity_poly.entity_id
_entity_poly.type
_entity_poly.pdbx_seq_one_letter_code
_entity_poly.pdbx_strand_id
1 'polypeptide(L)'
;MEAFRAVTCALRDRYLPYHEGRLMWRKEQIDYNLKLPPWLCQPYVREPPNEHMHNVEEGSPRKRKYEDEDGNEISRKRSKKLKRIARRPNKATSAPKRSSDRCHDCPNPLGFKCEYKLCRQCCRTKCYVENLDCTGHRNLTKTRRQIAKEYEAKRKDIQNVI
;
A
#
# COMPACT_ATOMS: atom_id res chain seq x y z
N MET A 1 7.67 8.61 19.77
CA MET A 1 7.58 9.95 19.14
C MET A 1 8.74 10.87 19.53
N GLU A 2 9.37 10.69 20.69
CA GLU A 2 10.48 11.54 21.16
C GLU A 2 11.73 11.49 20.27
N ALA A 3 12.12 10.30 19.80
CA ALA A 3 13.25 10.15 18.88
C ALA A 3 13.08 10.97 17.58
N PHE A 4 11.87 11.04 17.04
CA PHE A 4 11.57 11.87 15.87
C PHE A 4 11.75 13.35 16.18
N ARG A 5 11.22 13.82 17.33
CA ARG A 5 11.35 15.22 17.76
C ARG A 5 12.81 15.61 17.98
N ALA A 6 13.61 14.73 18.58
CA ALA A 6 15.03 14.95 18.77
C ALA A 6 15.77 15.14 17.43
N VAL A 7 15.48 14.29 16.44
CA VAL A 7 16.06 14.40 15.09
C VAL A 7 15.65 15.71 14.40
N THR A 8 14.38 16.10 14.50
CA THR A 8 13.91 17.37 13.89
C THR A 8 14.53 18.59 14.54
N CYS A 9 14.69 18.59 15.88
CA CYS A 9 15.37 19.69 16.58
C CYS A 9 16.84 19.77 16.15
N ALA A 10 17.55 18.63 16.12
CA ALA A 10 18.94 18.59 15.69
C ALA A 10 19.14 19.08 14.24
N LEU A 11 18.22 18.75 13.32
CA LEU A 11 18.25 19.26 11.95
C LEU A 11 18.00 20.76 11.89
N ARG A 12 17.00 21.26 12.62
CA ARG A 12 16.71 22.69 12.71
C ARG A 12 17.93 23.44 13.23
N ASP A 13 18.46 23.03 14.36
CA ASP A 13 19.55 23.74 15.05
C ASP A 13 20.84 23.76 14.21
N ARG A 14 21.08 22.72 13.40
CA ARG A 14 22.18 22.67 12.43
C ARG A 14 22.05 23.74 11.34
N TYR A 15 20.84 23.97 10.82
CA TYR A 15 20.63 24.84 9.66
C TYR A 15 20.17 26.26 10.01
N LEU A 16 19.72 26.48 11.25
CA LEU A 16 19.26 27.78 11.75
C LEU A 16 20.30 28.92 11.55
N PRO A 17 21.61 28.72 11.81
CA PRO A 17 22.60 29.78 11.59
C PRO A 17 22.73 30.21 10.13
N TYR A 18 22.49 29.30 9.19
CA TYR A 18 22.50 29.60 7.76
C TYR A 18 21.21 30.31 7.33
N HIS A 19 20.07 29.94 7.94
CA HIS A 19 18.78 30.57 7.68
C HIS A 19 18.74 32.02 8.18
N GLU A 20 19.31 32.29 9.35
CA GLU A 20 19.44 33.64 9.92
C GLU A 20 20.55 34.48 9.27
N GLY A 21 21.30 33.92 8.31
CA GLY A 21 22.39 34.61 7.63
C GLY A 21 23.65 34.81 8.48
N ARG A 22 23.75 34.18 9.66
CA ARG A 22 24.96 34.22 10.51
C ARG A 22 26.12 33.43 9.90
N LEU A 23 25.81 32.37 9.15
CA LEU A 23 26.77 31.58 8.39
C LEU A 23 26.41 31.60 6.91
N MET A 24 27.42 31.75 6.05
CA MET A 24 27.25 31.62 4.60
C MET A 24 27.42 30.17 4.16
N TRP A 25 26.46 29.66 3.40
CA TRP A 25 26.58 28.37 2.73
C TRP A 25 27.51 28.48 1.52
N ARG A 26 28.74 27.97 1.63
CA ARG A 26 29.71 27.92 0.52
C ARG A 26 29.76 26.51 -0.06
N LYS A 27 29.27 26.36 -1.29
CA LYS A 27 29.52 25.21 -2.16
C LYS A 27 30.49 25.67 -3.24
N GLU A 28 31.50 24.88 -3.57
CA GLU A 28 32.35 25.14 -4.73
C GLU A 28 31.45 25.23 -5.97
N GLN A 29 31.36 26.43 -6.55
CA GLN A 29 30.55 26.67 -7.74
C GLN A 29 31.34 26.23 -8.95
N ILE A 30 30.96 25.09 -9.50
CA ILE A 30 31.43 24.61 -10.80
C ILE A 30 30.44 25.01 -11.91
N ASP A 31 29.26 25.54 -11.51
CA ASP A 31 28.12 25.79 -12.39
C ASP A 31 27.46 27.16 -12.18
N TYR A 32 26.73 27.62 -13.20
CA TYR A 32 25.96 28.87 -13.20
C TYR A 32 24.62 28.75 -12.45
N ASN A 33 24.45 27.72 -11.63
CA ASN A 33 23.19 27.43 -10.95
C ASN A 33 22.92 28.40 -9.80
N LEU A 34 21.64 28.67 -9.52
CA LEU A 34 21.22 29.44 -8.35
C LEU A 34 21.79 28.80 -7.07
N LYS A 35 22.39 29.63 -6.21
CA LYS A 35 22.85 29.22 -4.88
C LYS A 35 21.64 28.98 -3.99
N LEU A 36 21.23 27.72 -3.89
CA LEU A 36 20.13 27.32 -3.02
C LEU A 36 20.65 26.95 -1.62
N PRO A 37 19.90 27.31 -0.57
CA PRO A 37 20.18 26.83 0.78
C PRO A 37 20.22 25.30 0.88
N PRO A 38 20.99 24.73 1.83
CA PRO A 38 21.23 23.29 1.93
C PRO A 38 19.98 22.44 2.21
N TRP A 39 18.90 23.04 2.71
CA TRP A 39 17.62 22.36 2.97
C TRP A 39 16.65 22.41 1.79
N LEU A 40 16.97 23.14 0.71
CA LEU A 40 16.20 23.15 -0.52
C LEU A 40 16.89 22.22 -1.52
N CYS A 41 16.14 21.24 -2.04
CA CYS A 41 16.63 20.40 -3.11
C CYS A 41 16.89 21.25 -4.35
N GLN A 42 18.01 20.98 -5.06
CA GLN A 42 18.22 21.60 -6.36
C GLN A 42 17.12 21.16 -7.34
N PRO A 43 16.64 22.09 -8.20
CA PRO A 43 15.77 21.74 -9.30
C PRO A 43 16.41 20.62 -10.11
N TYR A 44 15.61 19.61 -10.45
CA TYR A 44 16.05 18.59 -11.38
C TYR A 44 16.26 19.22 -12.75
N VAL A 45 17.51 19.32 -13.19
CA VAL A 45 17.87 19.72 -14.55
C VAL A 45 18.18 18.44 -15.31
N ARG A 46 17.40 18.17 -16.36
CA ARG A 46 17.66 17.05 -17.26
C ARG A 46 18.85 17.41 -18.15
N GLU A 47 19.84 16.53 -18.21
CA GLU A 47 20.97 16.65 -19.15
C GLU A 47 20.45 16.80 -20.59
N PRO A 48 21.05 17.68 -21.41
CA PRO A 48 20.69 17.80 -22.82
C PRO A 48 20.89 16.46 -23.56
N PRO A 49 20.11 16.18 -24.61
CA PRO A 49 20.13 14.90 -25.30
C PRO A 49 21.52 14.43 -25.74
N ASN A 50 22.39 15.35 -26.16
CA ASN A 50 23.72 15.03 -26.66
C ASN A 50 24.63 14.43 -25.57
N GLU A 51 24.63 15.02 -24.37
CA GLU A 51 25.39 14.51 -23.21
C GLU A 51 24.79 13.20 -22.69
N HIS A 52 23.47 13.08 -22.74
CA HIS A 52 22.79 11.83 -22.40
C HIS A 52 23.18 10.68 -23.34
N MET A 53 23.31 10.94 -24.64
CA MET A 53 23.75 9.96 -25.63
C MET A 53 25.21 9.56 -25.43
N HIS A 54 26.08 10.53 -25.13
CA HIS A 54 27.49 10.28 -24.82
C HIS A 54 27.67 9.36 -23.59
N ASN A 55 26.92 9.61 -22.51
CA ASN A 55 26.92 8.77 -21.30
C ASN A 55 26.39 7.34 -21.54
N VAL A 56 25.58 7.14 -22.59
CA VAL A 56 25.09 5.82 -23.01
C VAL A 56 26.14 5.10 -23.85
N GLU A 57 26.87 5.81 -24.72
CA GLU A 57 27.93 5.26 -25.58
C GLU A 57 29.22 4.93 -24.81
N GLU A 58 29.66 5.78 -23.87
CA GLU A 58 30.86 5.55 -23.05
C GLU A 58 30.68 4.49 -21.94
N GLY A 59 29.51 3.84 -21.89
CA GLY A 59 29.25 2.77 -20.93
C GLY A 59 28.97 3.33 -19.54
N SER A 60 27.70 3.70 -19.33
CA SER A 60 27.09 3.99 -18.02
C SER A 60 27.62 3.06 -16.90
N PRO A 61 27.70 3.53 -15.64
CA PRO A 61 28.29 2.80 -14.52
C PRO A 61 27.80 1.36 -14.49
N ARG A 62 28.74 0.43 -14.68
CA ARG A 62 28.61 -1.03 -14.70
C ARG A 62 27.24 -1.50 -14.21
N LYS A 63 26.36 -1.89 -15.15
CA LYS A 63 25.08 -2.53 -14.83
C LYS A 63 25.33 -3.61 -13.76
N ARG A 64 24.60 -3.53 -12.63
CA ARG A 64 24.74 -4.48 -11.52
C ARG A 64 24.73 -5.92 -12.06
N LYS A 65 25.81 -6.66 -11.84
CA LYS A 65 25.88 -8.09 -12.10
C LYS A 65 24.92 -8.82 -11.14
N TYR A 66 24.26 -9.84 -11.65
CA TYR A 66 23.31 -10.65 -10.90
C TYR A 66 23.83 -12.08 -10.92
N GLU A 67 24.25 -12.58 -9.76
CA GLU A 67 24.84 -13.92 -9.62
C GLU A 67 23.92 -14.80 -8.76
N ASP A 68 23.93 -16.10 -9.03
CA ASP A 68 23.29 -17.14 -8.20
C ASP A 68 24.24 -17.58 -7.06
N GLU A 69 23.79 -18.44 -6.14
CA GLU A 69 24.65 -18.94 -5.04
C GLU A 69 25.89 -19.71 -5.56
N ASP A 70 25.80 -20.31 -6.75
CA ASP A 70 26.90 -21.01 -7.43
C ASP A 70 27.83 -20.07 -8.23
N GLY A 71 27.67 -18.75 -8.12
CA GLY A 71 28.49 -17.76 -8.85
C GLY A 71 28.14 -17.60 -10.33
N ASN A 72 27.13 -18.30 -10.83
CA ASN A 72 26.70 -18.20 -12.23
C ASN A 72 25.94 -16.89 -12.50
N GLU A 73 26.25 -16.21 -13.60
CA GLU A 73 25.54 -15.00 -14.01
C GLU A 73 24.10 -15.34 -14.42
N ILE A 74 23.14 -14.72 -13.74
CA ILE A 74 21.72 -14.94 -13.91
C ILE A 74 21.01 -13.67 -14.35
N SER A 75 19.95 -13.81 -15.13
CA SER A 75 19.09 -12.67 -15.48
C SER A 75 18.55 -11.97 -14.23
N ARG A 76 18.40 -10.64 -14.31
CA ARG A 76 17.70 -9.80 -13.30
C ARG A 76 16.34 -10.38 -12.88
N LYS A 77 15.62 -11.02 -13.82
CA LYS A 77 14.31 -11.65 -13.56
C LYS A 77 14.45 -12.88 -12.65
N ARG A 78 15.47 -13.70 -12.88
CA ARG A 78 15.78 -14.90 -12.08
C ARG A 78 16.24 -14.51 -10.67
N SER A 79 17.17 -13.56 -10.55
CA SER A 79 17.63 -13.06 -9.24
C SER A 79 16.48 -12.50 -8.38
N LYS A 80 15.57 -11.72 -8.98
CA LYS A 80 14.37 -11.22 -8.28
C LYS A 80 13.42 -12.35 -7.85
N LYS A 81 13.29 -13.42 -8.65
CA LYS A 81 12.46 -14.58 -8.32
C LYS A 81 13.06 -15.34 -7.12
N LEU A 82 14.35 -15.62 -7.14
CA LEU A 82 15.06 -16.29 -6.04
C LEU A 82 14.95 -15.50 -4.73
N LYS A 83 15.21 -14.19 -4.76
CA LYS A 83 15.02 -13.31 -3.59
C LYS A 83 13.58 -13.32 -3.06
N ARG A 84 12.58 -13.46 -3.94
CA ARG A 84 11.17 -13.54 -3.53
C ARG A 84 10.83 -14.87 -2.86
N ILE A 85 11.39 -15.96 -3.37
CA ILE A 85 11.23 -17.32 -2.83
C ILE A 85 11.92 -17.41 -1.46
N ALA A 86 13.18 -16.95 -1.37
CA ALA A 86 13.95 -16.93 -0.12
C ALA A 86 13.24 -16.14 1.01
N ARG A 87 12.58 -15.03 0.68
CA ARG A 87 11.76 -14.26 1.65
C ARG A 87 10.46 -14.95 2.07
N ARG A 88 10.01 -16.00 1.37
CA ARG A 88 8.72 -16.66 1.57
C ARG A 88 8.84 -18.19 1.45
N PRO A 89 9.66 -18.84 2.30
CA PRO A 89 9.91 -20.29 2.20
C PRO A 89 8.62 -21.11 2.39
N ASN A 90 7.70 -20.62 3.22
CA ASN A 90 6.49 -21.35 3.61
C ASN A 90 5.22 -20.93 2.85
N LYS A 91 5.31 -20.25 1.70
CA LYS A 91 4.10 -20.04 0.89
C LYS A 91 3.77 -21.34 0.17
N ALA A 92 3.18 -22.26 0.92
CA ALA A 92 2.53 -23.45 0.44
C ALA A 92 1.78 -23.12 -0.85
N THR A 93 2.20 -23.73 -1.95
CA THR A 93 1.48 -23.74 -3.22
C THR A 93 0.09 -24.36 -3.08
N SER A 94 -0.21 -24.96 -1.93
CA SER A 94 -1.51 -25.49 -1.51
C SER A 94 -2.40 -24.49 -0.79
N ALA A 95 -2.28 -23.18 -1.04
CA ALA A 95 -3.42 -22.30 -0.75
C ALA A 95 -4.66 -22.94 -1.40
N PRO A 96 -5.70 -23.33 -0.63
CA PRO A 96 -6.81 -24.10 -1.18
C PRO A 96 -7.33 -23.32 -2.37
N LYS A 97 -7.28 -23.95 -3.55
CA LYS A 97 -7.86 -23.38 -4.77
C LYS A 97 -9.27 -22.94 -4.38
N ARG A 98 -9.62 -21.68 -4.67
CA ARG A 98 -10.99 -21.19 -4.47
C ARG A 98 -11.90 -22.25 -5.10
N SER A 99 -12.83 -22.79 -4.31
CA SER A 99 -13.66 -23.88 -4.81
C SER A 99 -14.37 -23.41 -6.08
N SER A 100 -14.34 -24.24 -7.12
CA SER A 100 -14.99 -23.95 -8.40
C SER A 100 -16.51 -24.16 -8.34
N ASP A 101 -17.04 -24.40 -7.13
CA ASP A 101 -18.45 -24.64 -6.92
C ASP A 101 -19.25 -23.41 -7.31
N ARG A 102 -20.36 -23.66 -8.00
CA ARG A 102 -21.28 -22.61 -8.43
C ARG A 102 -22.38 -22.43 -7.39
N CYS A 103 -22.91 -21.22 -7.35
CA CYS A 103 -24.12 -20.91 -6.61
C CYS A 103 -25.28 -21.73 -7.17
N HIS A 104 -26.22 -22.14 -6.31
CA HIS A 104 -27.41 -22.88 -6.73
C HIS A 104 -28.30 -22.03 -7.68
N ASP A 105 -28.52 -20.76 -7.33
CA ASP A 105 -29.50 -19.92 -8.02
C ASP A 105 -28.95 -19.11 -9.21
N CYS A 106 -27.64 -19.17 -9.48
CA CYS A 106 -27.03 -18.36 -10.54
C CYS A 106 -25.65 -18.92 -10.97
N PRO A 107 -25.10 -18.52 -12.13
CA PRO A 107 -23.82 -19.01 -12.62
C PRO A 107 -22.59 -18.49 -11.85
N ASN A 108 -22.78 -17.62 -10.85
CA ASN A 108 -21.67 -17.05 -10.09
C ASN A 108 -21.03 -18.09 -9.16
N PRO A 109 -19.72 -17.96 -8.89
CA PRO A 109 -19.03 -18.84 -7.96
C PRO A 109 -19.55 -18.67 -6.53
N LEU A 110 -19.44 -19.75 -5.77
CA LEU A 110 -19.85 -19.84 -4.39
C LEU A 110 -18.96 -18.97 -3.48
N GLY A 111 -19.57 -18.28 -2.52
CA GLY A 111 -18.81 -17.51 -1.54
C GLY A 111 -18.05 -18.44 -0.60
N PHE A 112 -16.71 -18.42 -0.65
CA PHE A 112 -15.87 -19.36 0.11
C PHE A 112 -16.17 -19.43 1.62
N LYS A 113 -16.60 -18.32 2.23
CA LYS A 113 -16.95 -18.24 3.66
C LYS A 113 -18.47 -18.18 3.90
N CYS A 114 -19.29 -18.32 2.87
CA CYS A 114 -20.73 -18.16 2.95
C CYS A 114 -21.36 -19.34 3.69
N GLU A 115 -22.01 -19.06 4.82
CA GLU A 115 -22.77 -20.06 5.58
C GLU A 115 -23.87 -20.73 4.75
N TYR A 116 -24.49 -19.96 3.85
CA TYR A 116 -25.59 -20.41 3.01
C TYR A 116 -25.15 -21.04 1.69
N LYS A 117 -23.84 -21.19 1.43
CA LYS A 117 -23.32 -21.79 0.19
C LYS A 117 -23.86 -21.11 -1.09
N LEU A 118 -24.10 -19.81 -1.02
CA LEU A 118 -24.54 -18.96 -2.14
C LEU A 118 -23.44 -18.00 -2.58
N CYS A 119 -23.57 -17.41 -3.78
CA CYS A 119 -22.77 -16.24 -4.16
C CYS A 119 -23.17 -15.01 -3.32
N ARG A 120 -22.38 -13.94 -3.38
CA ARG A 120 -22.64 -12.71 -2.62
C ARG A 120 -24.02 -12.11 -2.89
N GLN A 121 -24.46 -12.10 -4.14
CA GLN A 121 -25.74 -11.48 -4.53
C GLN A 121 -26.93 -12.31 -4.04
N CYS A 122 -26.97 -13.60 -4.36
CA CYS A 122 -28.05 -14.49 -3.91
C CYS A 122 -28.09 -14.59 -2.38
N CYS A 123 -26.93 -14.65 -1.72
CA CYS A 123 -26.84 -14.62 -0.26
C CYS A 123 -27.47 -13.34 0.32
N ARG A 124 -27.21 -12.17 -0.28
CA ARG A 124 -27.81 -10.91 0.17
C ARG A 124 -29.33 -10.93 0.04
N THR A 125 -29.87 -11.38 -1.09
CA THR A 125 -31.32 -11.48 -1.29
C THR A 125 -31.93 -12.43 -0.27
N LYS A 126 -31.35 -13.63 -0.09
CA LYS A 126 -31.80 -14.59 0.92
C LYS A 126 -31.81 -14.01 2.32
N CYS A 127 -30.70 -13.40 2.75
CA CYS A 127 -30.58 -12.75 4.07
C CYS A 127 -31.64 -11.65 4.26
N TYR A 128 -31.97 -10.91 3.20
CA TYR A 128 -32.95 -9.84 3.24
C TYR A 128 -34.40 -10.35 3.37
N VAL A 129 -34.75 -11.39 2.60
CA VAL A 129 -36.09 -12.00 2.58
C VAL A 129 -36.34 -12.77 3.87
N GLU A 130 -35.40 -13.62 4.27
CA GLU A 130 -35.55 -14.54 5.41
C GLU A 130 -35.17 -13.92 6.76
N ASN A 131 -34.78 -12.63 6.80
CA ASN A 131 -34.29 -11.97 8.02
C ASN A 131 -33.11 -12.71 8.68
N LEU A 132 -32.09 -13.03 7.88
CA LEU A 132 -30.91 -13.76 8.35
C LEU A 132 -29.64 -12.92 8.23
N ASP A 133 -28.59 -13.37 8.92
CA ASP A 133 -27.25 -12.79 8.89
C ASP A 133 -26.25 -13.80 8.31
N CYS A 134 -25.25 -13.34 7.56
CA CYS A 134 -24.20 -14.18 7.02
C CYS A 134 -22.83 -13.60 7.39
N THR A 135 -22.05 -14.31 8.20
CA THR A 135 -20.69 -13.87 8.58
C THR A 135 -19.74 -13.85 7.37
N GLY A 136 -19.91 -14.81 6.46
CA GLY A 136 -19.10 -14.94 5.24
C GLY A 136 -19.11 -13.73 4.32
N HIS A 137 -20.32 -13.21 4.06
CA HIS A 137 -20.52 -12.03 3.22
C HIS A 137 -20.75 -10.74 4.01
N ARG A 138 -20.74 -10.82 5.36
CA ARG A 138 -21.06 -9.73 6.27
C ARG A 138 -22.43 -9.10 5.99
N ASN A 139 -23.43 -9.92 5.68
CA ASN A 139 -24.83 -9.47 5.67
C ASN A 139 -25.34 -9.49 7.12
N LEU A 140 -25.81 -8.35 7.62
CA LEU A 140 -26.28 -8.18 9.00
C LEU A 140 -27.75 -7.71 8.99
N THR A 141 -28.57 -8.26 8.11
CA THR A 141 -29.97 -7.83 7.93
C THR A 141 -30.77 -7.99 9.23
N LYS A 142 -30.68 -9.15 9.89
CA LYS A 142 -31.41 -9.44 11.13
C LYS A 142 -30.98 -8.48 12.24
N THR A 143 -29.67 -8.42 12.50
CA THR A 143 -29.10 -7.55 13.53
C THR A 143 -29.46 -6.08 13.30
N ARG A 144 -29.34 -5.58 12.06
CA ARG A 144 -29.69 -4.18 11.74
C ARG A 144 -31.19 -3.89 11.87
N ARG A 145 -32.06 -4.85 11.51
CA ARG A 145 -33.52 -4.70 11.70
C ARG A 145 -33.91 -4.69 13.18
N GLN A 146 -33.27 -5.51 14.01
CA GLN A 146 -33.49 -5.51 15.47
C GLN A 146 -33.08 -4.17 16.09
N ILE A 147 -31.87 -3.71 15.78
CA ILE A 147 -31.38 -2.41 16.24
C ILE A 147 -32.33 -1.28 15.83
N ALA A 148 -32.82 -1.28 14.58
CA ALA A 148 -33.77 -0.26 14.12
C ALA A 148 -35.08 -0.27 14.92
N LYS A 149 -35.63 -1.45 15.24
CA LYS A 149 -36.83 -1.59 16.08
C LYS A 149 -36.59 -1.09 17.51
N GLU A 150 -35.44 -1.41 18.10
CA GLU A 150 -35.07 -0.93 19.44
C GLU A 150 -34.95 0.59 19.48
N TYR A 151 -34.34 1.21 18.46
CA TYR A 151 -34.29 2.67 18.37
C TYR A 151 -35.68 3.29 18.19
N GLU A 152 -36.57 2.68 17.41
CA GLU A 152 -37.94 3.16 17.25
C GLU A 152 -38.74 3.07 18.57
N ALA A 153 -38.61 1.97 19.31
CA ALA A 153 -39.22 1.80 20.63
C ALA A 153 -38.73 2.88 21.61
N LYS A 154 -37.41 3.07 21.71
CA LYS A 154 -36.82 4.13 22.54
C LYS A 154 -37.31 5.53 22.18
N ARG A 155 -37.52 5.81 20.89
CA ARG A 155 -38.07 7.11 20.45
C ARG A 155 -39.54 7.29 20.87
N LYS A 156 -40.35 6.24 20.80
CA LYS A 156 -41.75 6.26 21.28
C LYS A 156 -41.82 6.42 22.79
N ASP A 157 -40.96 5.72 23.53
CA ASP A 157 -40.89 5.86 25.00
C ASP A 157 -40.54 7.30 25.41
N ILE A 158 -39.57 7.94 24.74
CA ILE A 158 -39.22 9.34 24.99
C ILE A 158 -40.39 10.28 24.66
N GLN A 159 -41.13 10.03 23.59
CA GLN A 159 -42.30 10.85 23.21
C GLN A 159 -43.49 10.68 24.16
N ASN A 160 -43.67 9.50 24.75
CA ASN A 160 -44.75 9.25 25.72
C ASN A 160 -44.47 9.83 27.11
N VAL A 161 -43.21 10.22 27.39
CA VAL A 161 -42.78 10.82 28.65
C VAL A 161 -42.87 12.36 28.64
N ILE A 162 -43.01 12.97 27.44
CA ILE A 162 -43.20 14.42 27.24
C ILE A 162 -44.69 14.71 27.13
#